data_AF-A0A1D9GGH9-F1
#
_entry.id   AF-A0A1D9GGH9-F1
#
_cell.length_a   1.000
_cell.length_b   1.000
_cell.length_c   1.000
_cell.angle_alpha   90.00
_cell.angle_beta   90.00
_cell.angle_gamma   90.00
#
_symmetry.space_group_name_H-M   'P 1'
#
loop_
_entity.id
_entity.type
_entity.pdbx_description
1 polymer ?
#
loop_
_entity_poly.entity_id
_entity_poly.type
_entity_poly.pdbx_seq_one_letter_code
_entity_poly.pdbx_strand_id
1 'polypeptide(L)'
;MTLPHACNEPARRFPGGHVTALIIALSLPLPAMAEFRPLDDGALSGVTGQAGVTIELETKINVDRLSWTDEGSLNVNGLRLSGQNDTVMDNMKLTIDIAGQDEVLEHGFSEIARRANAGLLDPNSDADIADALASYNVAGEFGRKFNSGDLVMHLGATDYGDPTVLDDYLQAVDFELAVNSVTATGTEGSATLFSNVLLQGYVGPTDLVIRNGGTSTRTLANGNTVSGSELQLNTHFEITNGSLNWEAADLILIFNFAAVGIEGLQIHNRRGNDTLGHFGMASATAKLSKGTSAGSGKEGLSVHDVEFRADIDMPVFRIGPDSIGSVRFTDFAITDTTMMVYGH
;
A
#
# COMPACT_ATOMS: atom_id res chain seq x y z
N MET A 1 9.61 -81.39 21.42
CA MET A 1 11.02 -81.63 21.08
C MET A 1 11.04 -82.22 19.67
N THR A 2 11.00 -81.34 18.68
CA THR A 2 12.10 -81.03 17.75
C THR A 2 12.27 -82.08 16.65
N LEU A 3 11.81 -81.72 15.45
CA LEU A 3 12.21 -82.28 14.14
C LEU A 3 13.73 -82.15 13.94
N PRO A 4 14.32 -82.98 13.05
CA PRO A 4 14.74 -82.50 11.71
C PRO A 4 14.45 -83.52 10.58
N HIS A 5 14.12 -83.12 9.33
CA HIS A 5 15.00 -82.73 8.19
C HIS A 5 16.08 -83.79 7.84
N ALA A 6 16.32 -84.25 6.60
CA ALA A 6 15.84 -83.94 5.25
C ALA A 6 16.34 -85.02 4.22
N CYS A 7 15.79 -84.96 2.98
CA CYS A 7 16.42 -85.26 1.67
C CYS A 7 16.62 -86.73 1.17
N ASN A 8 15.88 -87.13 0.11
CA ASN A 8 16.42 -87.38 -1.25
C ASN A 8 15.37 -87.96 -2.25
N GLU A 9 15.31 -87.36 -3.44
CA GLU A 9 14.70 -87.83 -4.71
C GLU A 9 15.47 -89.05 -5.31
N PRO A 10 14.97 -89.86 -6.31
CA PRO A 10 14.39 -89.39 -7.59
C PRO A 10 13.41 -90.30 -8.41
N ALA A 11 12.95 -89.74 -9.54
CA ALA A 11 12.70 -90.33 -10.88
C ALA A 11 11.35 -90.98 -11.32
N ARG A 12 10.59 -90.16 -12.08
CA ARG A 12 9.90 -90.35 -13.40
C ARG A 12 8.89 -91.49 -13.65
N ARG A 13 7.66 -91.08 -14.03
CA ARG A 13 7.02 -91.37 -15.35
C ARG A 13 5.76 -90.51 -15.61
N PHE A 14 5.76 -89.78 -16.74
CA PHE A 14 4.61 -89.17 -17.44
C PHE A 14 3.77 -90.27 -18.16
N PRO A 15 2.53 -90.06 -18.69
CA PRO A 15 2.04 -88.82 -19.34
C PRO A 15 0.52 -88.48 -19.20
N GLY A 16 0.12 -87.27 -19.65
CA GLY A 16 -1.27 -87.05 -20.11
C GLY A 16 -1.79 -85.61 -20.04
N GLY A 17 -1.78 -84.89 -21.16
CA GLY A 17 -2.90 -84.03 -21.58
C GLY A 17 -2.94 -82.56 -21.14
N HIS A 18 -2.50 -81.69 -22.07
CA HIS A 18 -2.89 -80.30 -22.36
C HIS A 18 -4.27 -79.84 -21.80
N VAL A 19 -4.55 -78.59 -21.41
CA VAL A 19 -4.25 -77.28 -22.03
C VAL A 19 -4.37 -76.19 -20.94
N THR A 20 -3.32 -75.38 -20.75
CA THR A 20 -3.38 -74.12 -19.99
C THR A 20 -3.95 -73.04 -20.90
N ALA A 21 -5.14 -72.51 -20.61
CA ALA A 21 -5.71 -71.38 -21.33
C ALA A 21 -5.09 -70.07 -20.82
N LEU A 22 -4.17 -69.50 -21.58
CA LEU A 22 -3.64 -68.14 -21.38
C LEU A 22 -4.64 -67.14 -21.98
N ILE A 23 -5.40 -66.46 -21.13
CA ILE A 23 -6.28 -65.35 -21.53
C ILE A 23 -5.41 -64.10 -21.68
N ILE A 24 -5.21 -63.65 -22.91
CA ILE A 24 -4.60 -62.34 -23.22
C ILE A 24 -5.72 -61.31 -23.19
N ALA A 25 -5.74 -60.44 -22.17
CA ALA A 25 -6.60 -59.28 -22.12
C ALA A 25 -6.02 -58.18 -23.04
N LEU A 26 -6.69 -57.92 -24.16
CA LEU A 26 -6.41 -56.78 -25.04
C LEU A 26 -6.93 -55.50 -24.38
N SER A 27 -6.05 -54.66 -23.82
CA SER A 27 -6.40 -53.28 -23.45
C SER A 27 -6.30 -52.39 -24.70
N LEU A 28 -7.43 -52.17 -25.37
CA LEU A 28 -7.54 -51.16 -26.43
C LEU A 28 -7.61 -49.76 -25.81
N PRO A 29 -6.79 -48.79 -26.25
CA PRO A 29 -6.94 -47.40 -25.85
C PRO A 29 -8.21 -46.84 -26.50
N LEU A 30 -9.21 -46.48 -25.69
CA LEU A 30 -10.34 -45.69 -26.15
C LEU A 30 -9.85 -44.26 -26.43
N PRO A 31 -10.24 -43.61 -27.55
CA PRO A 31 -9.94 -42.21 -27.74
C PRO A 31 -10.67 -41.40 -26.67
N ALA A 32 -9.92 -40.77 -25.77
CA ALA A 32 -10.46 -39.75 -24.88
C ALA A 32 -10.97 -38.59 -25.75
N MET A 33 -12.29 -38.52 -25.93
CA MET A 33 -12.93 -37.38 -26.55
C MET A 33 -12.97 -36.27 -25.51
N ALA A 34 -12.04 -35.31 -25.59
CA ALA A 34 -12.15 -34.06 -24.87
C ALA A 34 -13.24 -33.22 -25.57
N GLU A 35 -14.47 -33.30 -25.05
CA GLU A 35 -15.59 -32.48 -25.47
C GLU A 35 -15.41 -31.07 -24.90
N PHE A 36 -15.41 -30.04 -25.76
CA PHE A 36 -15.49 -28.66 -25.30
C PHE A 36 -16.88 -28.41 -24.71
N ARG A 37 -16.96 -28.25 -23.38
CA ARG A 37 -18.16 -27.77 -22.69
C ARG A 37 -18.07 -26.25 -22.57
N PRO A 38 -18.96 -25.48 -23.23
CA PRO A 38 -19.08 -24.05 -22.98
C PRO A 38 -19.47 -23.84 -21.51
N LEU A 39 -18.79 -22.95 -20.80
CA LEU A 39 -19.24 -22.51 -19.47
C LEU A 39 -20.49 -21.65 -19.65
N ASP A 40 -21.61 -22.10 -19.07
CA ASP A 40 -22.85 -21.32 -18.95
C ASP A 40 -22.69 -20.26 -17.85
N ASP A 41 -23.42 -19.15 -17.96
CA ASP A 41 -23.43 -18.06 -16.97
C ASP A 41 -23.84 -18.58 -15.58
N GLY A 42 -24.59 -19.70 -15.51
CA GLY A 42 -24.89 -20.40 -14.27
C GLY A 42 -23.69 -21.12 -13.64
N ALA A 43 -22.75 -21.63 -14.44
CA ALA A 43 -21.47 -22.17 -13.96
C ALA A 43 -20.49 -21.05 -13.57
N LEU A 44 -20.57 -19.89 -14.23
CA LEU A 44 -19.83 -18.68 -13.89
C LEU A 44 -20.44 -17.92 -12.71
N SER A 45 -21.73 -18.08 -12.43
CA SER A 45 -22.42 -17.53 -11.25
C SER A 45 -21.92 -18.14 -9.94
N GLY A 46 -21.31 -19.33 -9.99
CA GLY A 46 -20.62 -19.93 -8.85
C GLY A 46 -19.19 -19.43 -8.67
N VAL A 47 -18.65 -18.66 -9.62
CA VAL A 47 -17.36 -17.98 -9.53
C VAL A 47 -17.60 -16.58 -8.96
N THR A 48 -18.14 -16.53 -7.74
CA THR A 48 -18.21 -15.30 -6.94
C THR A 48 -17.41 -15.51 -5.67
N GLY A 49 -16.28 -14.78 -5.53
CA GLY A 49 -15.55 -14.56 -4.28
C GLY A 49 -14.91 -15.79 -3.60
N GLN A 50 -13.97 -16.48 -4.24
CA GLN A 50 -13.25 -17.60 -3.56
C GLN A 50 -11.88 -17.26 -2.96
N ALA A 51 -11.32 -16.10 -3.27
CA ALA A 51 -10.18 -15.49 -2.57
C ALA A 51 -9.95 -14.10 -3.17
N GLY A 52 -9.61 -13.12 -2.34
CA GLY A 52 -9.02 -11.86 -2.83
C GLY A 52 -7.83 -12.10 -3.77
N VAL A 53 -7.46 -11.07 -4.52
CA VAL A 53 -6.31 -11.06 -5.40
C VAL A 53 -5.11 -10.51 -4.65
N THR A 54 -4.01 -11.24 -4.63
CA THR A 54 -2.71 -10.73 -4.16
C THR A 54 -1.83 -10.39 -5.35
N ILE A 55 -1.22 -9.21 -5.30
CA ILE A 55 -0.26 -8.72 -6.29
C ILE A 55 1.03 -8.40 -5.55
N GLU A 56 2.13 -9.03 -5.96
CA GLU A 56 3.47 -8.68 -5.51
C GLU A 56 4.11 -7.77 -6.56
N LEU A 57 4.70 -6.66 -6.12
CA LEU A 57 5.25 -5.65 -7.03
C LEU A 57 6.73 -5.41 -6.71
N GLU A 58 7.54 -5.54 -7.74
CA GLU A 58 8.92 -5.05 -7.79
C GLU A 58 9.02 -4.09 -8.98
N THR A 59 9.41 -2.84 -8.73
CA THR A 59 9.45 -1.85 -9.82
C THR A 59 10.43 -0.72 -9.56
N LYS A 60 10.83 -0.07 -10.65
CA LYS A 60 11.60 1.17 -10.63
C LYS A 60 11.13 2.05 -11.78
N ILE A 61 10.68 3.25 -11.46
CA ILE A 61 10.15 4.19 -12.45
C ILE A 61 11.22 5.24 -12.72
N ASN A 62 11.57 5.43 -13.99
CA ASN A 62 12.48 6.48 -14.44
C ASN A 62 11.80 7.28 -15.55
N VAL A 63 11.68 8.59 -15.34
CA VAL A 63 11.10 9.54 -16.29
C VAL A 63 12.15 10.60 -16.57
N ASP A 64 12.66 10.63 -17.81
CA ASP A 64 13.66 11.62 -18.23
C ASP A 64 13.13 13.05 -18.08
N ARG A 65 11.89 13.30 -18.53
CA ARG A 65 11.22 14.58 -18.38
C ARG A 65 9.70 14.45 -18.36
N LEU A 66 9.08 15.12 -17.39
CA LEU A 66 7.67 15.49 -17.43
C LEU A 66 7.57 16.99 -17.76
N SER A 67 6.81 17.36 -18.79
CA SER A 67 6.64 18.76 -19.22
C SER A 67 5.16 19.14 -19.26
N TRP A 68 4.81 20.21 -18.54
CA TRP A 68 3.55 20.93 -18.72
C TRP A 68 3.80 22.16 -19.58
N THR A 69 3.01 22.41 -20.63
CA THR A 69 3.18 23.56 -21.53
C THR A 69 1.88 24.36 -21.65
N ASP A 70 1.94 25.63 -21.27
CA ASP A 70 0.88 26.63 -21.41
C ASP A 70 1.49 28.04 -21.32
N GLU A 71 1.56 28.77 -22.44
CA GLU A 71 2.28 30.05 -22.64
C GLU A 71 3.78 30.10 -22.22
N GLY A 72 4.26 29.02 -21.63
CA GLY A 72 5.62 28.68 -21.20
C GLY A 72 5.65 27.18 -20.87
N SER A 73 6.68 26.67 -20.20
CA SER A 73 6.68 25.29 -19.72
C SER A 73 7.26 25.10 -18.32
N LEU A 74 6.66 24.21 -17.54
CA LEU A 74 7.18 23.68 -16.29
C LEU A 74 7.69 22.26 -16.56
N ASN A 75 8.97 22.02 -16.28
CA ASN A 75 9.63 20.74 -16.54
C ASN A 75 10.13 20.13 -15.24
N VAL A 76 9.82 18.85 -15.01
CA VAL A 76 10.42 18.01 -13.97
C VAL A 76 11.39 17.08 -14.67
N ASN A 77 12.68 17.23 -14.40
CA ASN A 77 13.76 16.53 -15.10
C ASN A 77 14.33 15.42 -14.22
N GLY A 78 14.54 14.23 -14.80
CA GLY A 78 15.14 13.09 -14.13
C GLY A 78 14.35 12.65 -12.90
N LEU A 79 13.04 12.49 -13.05
CA LEU A 79 12.18 11.96 -12.00
C LEU A 79 12.42 10.46 -11.88
N ARG A 80 12.69 9.99 -10.67
CA ARG A 80 12.88 8.59 -10.34
C ARG A 80 12.13 8.22 -9.08
N LEU A 81 11.41 7.11 -9.14
CA LEU A 81 10.83 6.42 -7.99
C LEU A 81 11.42 5.01 -7.93
N SER A 82 12.05 4.67 -6.82
CA SER A 82 12.82 3.45 -6.65
C SER A 82 12.81 3.00 -5.18
N GLY A 83 13.52 1.93 -4.85
CA GLY A 83 13.90 1.65 -3.46
C GLY A 83 15.06 2.57 -3.04
N GLN A 84 15.43 2.54 -1.76
CA GLN A 84 16.52 3.38 -1.25
C GLN A 84 17.87 3.03 -1.90
N ASN A 85 18.69 4.05 -2.17
CA ASN A 85 19.99 3.92 -2.84
C ASN A 85 19.87 3.42 -4.29
N ASP A 86 18.80 3.85 -4.97
CA ASP A 86 18.54 3.55 -6.37
C ASP A 86 18.31 2.05 -6.69
N THR A 87 17.92 1.26 -5.69
CA THR A 87 17.48 -0.14 -5.86
C THR A 87 16.10 -0.21 -6.50
N VAL A 88 15.61 -1.41 -6.80
CA VAL A 88 14.19 -1.59 -7.13
C VAL A 88 13.36 -1.36 -5.86
N MET A 89 12.19 -0.74 -6.01
CA MET A 89 11.18 -0.71 -4.95
C MET A 89 10.55 -2.10 -4.94
N ASP A 90 10.86 -2.88 -3.90
CA ASP A 90 10.46 -4.27 -3.76
C ASP A 90 9.62 -4.48 -2.50
N ASN A 91 9.37 -5.75 -2.20
CA ASN A 91 8.67 -6.20 -1.00
C ASN A 91 7.24 -5.68 -0.84
N MET A 92 6.65 -5.05 -1.85
CA MET A 92 5.27 -4.57 -1.82
C MET A 92 4.29 -5.71 -2.10
N LYS A 93 3.29 -5.83 -1.23
CA LYS A 93 2.16 -6.75 -1.38
C LYS A 93 0.85 -5.96 -1.36
N LEU A 94 0.15 -5.95 -2.49
CA LEU A 94 -1.20 -5.40 -2.59
C LEU A 94 -2.21 -6.54 -2.55
N THR A 95 -3.03 -6.57 -1.50
CA THR A 95 -4.21 -7.44 -1.44
C THR A 95 -5.43 -6.65 -1.91
N ILE A 96 -6.31 -7.29 -2.68
CA ILE A 96 -7.52 -6.71 -3.23
C ILE A 96 -8.66 -7.70 -2.97
N ASP A 97 -9.62 -7.30 -2.14
CA ASP A 97 -10.75 -8.18 -1.80
C ASP A 97 -12.08 -7.43 -1.78
N ILE A 98 -13.16 -8.15 -2.08
CA ILE A 98 -14.53 -7.65 -1.98
C ILE A 98 -15.14 -8.26 -0.73
N ALA A 99 -15.42 -7.42 0.25
CA ALA A 99 -15.93 -7.85 1.53
C ALA A 99 -17.26 -8.61 1.39
N GLY A 100 -17.32 -9.78 2.00
CA GLY A 100 -18.52 -10.56 2.25
C GLY A 100 -19.36 -9.98 3.40
N GLN A 101 -20.43 -10.70 3.76
CA GLN A 101 -21.19 -10.36 4.95
C GLN A 101 -20.37 -10.70 6.19
N ASP A 102 -20.19 -9.71 7.06
CA ASP A 102 -19.51 -9.84 8.36
C ASP A 102 -18.02 -10.22 8.31
N GLU A 103 -17.39 -10.14 7.14
CA GLU A 103 -15.98 -10.44 6.93
C GLU A 103 -15.06 -9.35 7.52
N VAL A 104 -13.95 -9.79 8.12
CA VAL A 104 -12.87 -8.93 8.59
C VAL A 104 -11.71 -9.04 7.60
N LEU A 105 -11.33 -7.91 7.02
CA LEU A 105 -10.23 -7.82 6.07
C LEU A 105 -9.05 -7.06 6.66
N GLU A 106 -7.84 -7.39 6.21
CA GLU A 106 -6.60 -6.71 6.60
C GLU A 106 -6.73 -5.20 6.32
N HIS A 107 -6.33 -4.38 7.29
CA HIS A 107 -6.47 -2.94 7.20
C HIS A 107 -5.54 -2.25 8.21
N GLY A 108 -4.88 -1.17 7.79
CA GLY A 108 -3.96 -0.42 8.63
C GLY A 108 -2.93 -1.32 9.32
N PHE A 109 -2.77 -1.14 10.62
CA PHE A 109 -1.80 -1.88 11.44
C PHE A 109 -2.34 -3.22 12.00
N SER A 110 -3.32 -3.85 11.34
CA SER A 110 -3.91 -5.10 11.83
C SER A 110 -2.90 -6.25 11.98
N GLU A 111 -1.84 -6.25 11.18
CA GLU A 111 -0.74 -7.23 11.31
C GLU A 111 0.03 -7.08 12.63
N ILE A 112 0.23 -5.85 13.12
CA ILE A 112 0.82 -5.61 14.45
C ILE A 112 -0.10 -6.15 15.54
N ALA A 113 -1.42 -5.91 15.42
CA ALA A 113 -2.41 -6.45 16.36
C ALA A 113 -2.36 -7.99 16.41
N ARG A 114 -2.24 -8.65 15.25
CA ARG A 114 -2.09 -10.10 15.15
C ARG A 114 -0.84 -10.60 15.86
N ARG A 115 0.30 -9.93 15.66
CA ARG A 115 1.58 -10.25 16.34
C ARG A 115 1.49 -10.05 17.85
N ALA A 116 0.87 -8.96 18.30
CA ALA A 116 0.66 -8.68 19.71
C ALA A 116 -0.19 -9.75 20.39
N ASN A 117 -1.30 -10.15 19.77
CA ASN A 117 -2.15 -11.22 20.28
C ASN A 117 -1.44 -12.59 20.31
N ALA A 118 -0.52 -12.83 19.37
CA ALA A 118 0.33 -14.03 19.35
C ALA A 118 1.46 -13.99 20.39
N GLY A 119 1.62 -12.89 21.14
CA GLY A 119 2.70 -12.70 22.12
C GLY A 119 4.07 -12.43 21.51
N LEU A 120 4.12 -12.03 20.24
CA LEU A 120 5.36 -11.71 19.52
C LEU A 120 5.79 -10.26 19.75
N LEU A 121 4.82 -9.37 20.00
CA LEU A 121 5.02 -7.97 20.37
C LEU A 121 4.32 -7.71 21.71
N ASP A 122 4.97 -7.00 22.64
CA ASP A 122 4.42 -6.74 23.97
C ASP A 122 3.57 -5.45 23.99
N PRO A 123 2.23 -5.52 24.18
CA PRO A 123 1.40 -4.33 24.29
C PRO A 123 1.70 -3.48 25.53
N ASN A 124 2.45 -3.99 26.50
CA ASN A 124 2.87 -3.20 27.66
C ASN A 124 4.17 -2.42 27.43
N SER A 125 4.93 -2.74 26.36
CA SER A 125 6.17 -2.02 26.03
C SER A 125 5.93 -0.77 25.19
N ASP A 126 4.82 -0.72 24.45
CA ASP A 126 4.48 0.38 23.56
C ASP A 126 2.96 0.62 23.54
N ALA A 127 2.54 1.87 23.70
CA ALA A 127 1.14 2.26 23.67
C ALA A 127 0.52 2.07 22.28
N ASP A 128 1.29 2.17 21.20
CA ASP A 128 0.80 1.96 19.83
C ASP A 128 0.47 0.48 19.56
N ILE A 129 1.24 -0.44 20.15
CA ILE A 129 0.95 -1.88 20.06
C ILE A 129 -0.36 -2.21 20.79
N ALA A 130 -0.56 -1.62 21.98
CA ALA A 130 -1.81 -1.76 22.71
C ALA A 130 -2.99 -1.16 21.94
N ASP A 131 -2.80 0.02 21.33
CA ASP A 131 -3.83 0.68 20.51
C ASP A 131 -4.18 -0.17 19.28
N ALA A 132 -3.19 -0.67 18.54
CA ALA A 132 -3.44 -1.54 17.39
C ALA A 132 -4.22 -2.80 17.79
N LEU A 133 -3.85 -3.44 18.91
CA LEU A 133 -4.59 -4.60 19.40
C LEU A 133 -6.05 -4.27 19.75
N ALA A 134 -6.31 -3.10 20.33
CA ALA A 134 -7.67 -2.65 20.64
C ALA A 134 -8.46 -2.24 19.38
N SER A 135 -7.80 -1.60 18.42
CA SER A 135 -8.40 -1.01 17.22
C SER A 135 -8.72 -2.04 16.14
N TYR A 136 -7.92 -3.11 16.03
CA TYR A 136 -8.02 -4.07 14.93
C TYR A 136 -8.48 -5.48 15.35
N ASN A 137 -8.63 -5.78 16.64
CA ASN A 137 -9.20 -7.06 17.08
C ASN A 137 -10.73 -7.06 16.94
N VAL A 138 -11.23 -7.83 15.98
CA VAL A 138 -12.65 -8.01 15.72
C VAL A 138 -13.02 -9.46 16.02
N ALA A 139 -13.48 -9.70 17.26
CA ALA A 139 -13.92 -11.02 17.73
C ALA A 139 -12.88 -12.15 17.55
N GLY A 140 -11.59 -11.83 17.65
CA GLY A 140 -10.49 -12.80 17.50
C GLY A 140 -9.88 -12.84 16.09
N GLU A 141 -10.47 -12.13 15.13
CA GLU A 141 -9.87 -11.81 13.83
C GLU A 141 -9.18 -10.43 13.89
N PHE A 142 -8.28 -10.15 12.94
CA PHE A 142 -7.49 -8.91 12.94
C PHE A 142 -7.67 -8.15 11.63
N GLY A 143 -8.16 -6.91 11.72
CA GLY A 143 -8.50 -6.11 10.56
C GLY A 143 -9.63 -5.12 10.84
N ARG A 144 -10.41 -4.83 9.81
CA ARG A 144 -11.68 -4.11 9.95
C ARG A 144 -12.81 -4.85 9.26
N LYS A 145 -14.01 -4.67 9.80
CA LYS A 145 -15.24 -5.18 9.20
C LYS A 145 -15.80 -4.17 8.20
N PHE A 146 -16.12 -4.65 7.01
CA PHE A 146 -16.68 -3.85 5.92
C PHE A 146 -18.11 -4.28 5.59
N ASN A 147 -18.83 -3.46 4.82
CA ASN A 147 -20.15 -3.87 4.34
C ASN A 147 -19.98 -4.85 3.17
N SER A 148 -20.95 -5.73 3.00
CA SER A 148 -20.95 -6.64 1.85
C SER A 148 -20.92 -5.84 0.54
N GLY A 149 -19.97 -6.16 -0.34
CA GLY A 149 -19.75 -5.49 -1.62
C GLY A 149 -18.83 -4.27 -1.57
N ASP A 150 -18.28 -3.92 -0.41
CA ASP A 150 -17.18 -2.95 -0.34
C ASP A 150 -15.90 -3.59 -0.91
N LEU A 151 -15.15 -2.84 -1.71
CA LEU A 151 -13.82 -3.25 -2.16
C LEU A 151 -12.77 -2.71 -1.19
N VAL A 152 -11.88 -3.58 -0.72
CA VAL A 152 -10.77 -3.22 0.15
C VAL A 152 -9.49 -3.58 -0.59
N MET A 153 -8.61 -2.60 -0.71
CA MET A 153 -7.24 -2.83 -1.13
C MET A 153 -6.32 -2.45 0.02
N HIS A 154 -5.38 -3.32 0.36
CA HIS A 154 -4.40 -3.11 1.40
C HIS A 154 -3.00 -3.33 0.83
N LEU A 155 -2.17 -2.29 0.93
CA LEU A 155 -0.74 -2.36 0.66
C LEU A 155 -0.02 -2.63 1.98
N GLY A 156 0.68 -3.76 2.01
CA GLY A 156 1.63 -4.13 3.05
C GLY A 156 2.89 -4.71 2.42
N ALA A 157 3.58 -5.58 3.16
CA ALA A 157 4.79 -6.23 2.69
C ALA A 157 4.62 -7.73 2.36
N THR A 158 5.46 -8.23 1.45
CA THR A 158 5.59 -9.68 1.20
C THR A 158 6.32 -10.39 2.33
N ASP A 159 7.34 -9.74 2.89
CA ASP A 159 8.11 -10.17 4.05
C ASP A 159 8.30 -8.98 5.00
N TYR A 160 8.04 -9.19 6.29
CA TYR A 160 8.16 -8.16 7.31
C TYR A 160 9.32 -8.45 8.28
N GLY A 161 10.25 -9.33 7.92
CA GLY A 161 11.40 -9.68 8.74
C GLY A 161 11.02 -10.47 10.00
N ASP A 162 11.74 -10.24 11.10
CA ASP A 162 11.50 -10.93 12.37
C ASP A 162 10.16 -10.48 12.96
N PRO A 163 9.20 -11.39 13.18
CA PRO A 163 7.88 -11.02 13.67
C PRO A 163 7.88 -10.51 15.12
N THR A 164 8.99 -10.60 15.83
CA THR A 164 9.18 -10.05 17.18
C THR A 164 9.81 -8.65 17.20
N VAL A 165 10.23 -8.14 16.04
CA VAL A 165 10.84 -6.82 15.88
C VAL A 165 9.84 -5.89 15.18
N LEU A 166 9.45 -4.81 15.88
CA LEU A 166 8.51 -3.82 15.35
C LEU A 166 9.10 -3.04 14.16
N ASP A 167 10.37 -2.67 14.25
CA ASP A 167 11.05 -1.91 13.19
C ASP A 167 11.10 -2.67 11.86
N ASP A 168 11.27 -4.00 11.89
CA ASP A 168 11.24 -4.83 10.68
C ASP A 168 9.89 -4.73 9.95
N TYR A 169 8.79 -4.58 10.70
CA TYR A 169 7.47 -4.33 10.11
C TYR A 169 7.37 -2.91 9.53
N LEU A 170 7.78 -1.90 10.31
CA LEU A 170 7.66 -0.48 9.94
C LEU A 170 8.57 -0.08 8.78
N GLN A 171 9.66 -0.82 8.56
CA GLN A 171 10.67 -0.54 7.53
C GLN A 171 10.66 -1.55 6.39
N ALA A 172 9.62 -2.39 6.31
CA ALA A 172 9.56 -3.48 5.34
C ALA A 172 9.53 -3.00 3.89
N VAL A 173 8.83 -1.90 3.60
CA VAL A 173 8.75 -1.33 2.25
C VAL A 173 9.50 -0.01 2.25
N ASP A 174 10.64 0.04 1.58
CA ASP A 174 11.42 1.26 1.40
C ASP A 174 11.11 1.95 0.07
N PHE A 175 11.36 3.26 0.02
CA PHE A 175 11.27 4.01 -1.22
C PHE A 175 12.24 5.18 -1.27
N GLU A 176 12.50 5.61 -2.49
CA GLU A 176 13.26 6.81 -2.82
C GLU A 176 12.58 7.55 -3.98
N LEU A 177 12.28 8.82 -3.76
CA LEU A 177 11.91 9.78 -4.80
C LEU A 177 13.10 10.69 -5.07
N ALA A 178 13.60 10.69 -6.29
CA ALA A 178 14.65 11.62 -6.73
C ALA A 178 14.18 12.46 -7.92
N VAL A 179 14.51 13.75 -7.92
CA VAL A 179 14.31 14.65 -9.07
C VAL A 179 15.56 15.50 -9.22
N ASN A 180 16.16 15.49 -10.42
CA ASN A 180 17.35 16.28 -10.69
C ASN A 180 17.06 17.78 -10.61
N SER A 181 16.00 18.22 -11.28
CA SER A 181 15.54 19.61 -11.21
C SER A 181 14.10 19.81 -11.63
N VAL A 182 13.49 20.87 -11.10
CA VAL A 182 12.25 21.45 -11.60
C VAL A 182 12.59 22.80 -12.23
N THR A 183 12.26 23.00 -13.51
CA THR A 183 12.56 24.24 -14.24
C THR A 183 11.31 24.87 -14.82
N ALA A 184 11.21 26.19 -14.73
CA ALA A 184 10.19 26.97 -15.42
C ALA A 184 10.83 27.70 -16.61
N THR A 185 10.14 27.73 -17.73
CA THR A 185 10.57 28.42 -18.95
C THR A 185 9.42 29.25 -19.47
N GLY A 186 9.72 30.44 -19.98
CA GLY A 186 8.75 31.33 -20.59
C GLY A 186 9.41 32.25 -21.60
N THR A 187 8.66 33.21 -22.12
CA THR A 187 9.15 34.21 -23.09
C THR A 187 10.33 35.05 -22.55
N GLU A 188 10.46 35.18 -21.23
CA GLU A 188 11.51 35.97 -20.59
C GLU A 188 12.77 35.16 -20.22
N GLY A 189 12.76 33.83 -20.39
CA GLY A 189 13.90 32.97 -20.09
C GLY A 189 13.55 31.68 -19.37
N SER A 190 14.54 31.06 -18.73
CA SER A 190 14.41 29.84 -17.95
C SER A 190 14.94 30.06 -16.54
N ALA A 191 14.26 29.50 -15.54
CA ALA A 191 14.69 29.46 -14.16
C ALA A 191 14.64 28.02 -13.65
N THR A 192 15.66 27.60 -12.90
CA THR A 192 15.54 26.42 -12.05
C THR A 192 14.80 26.85 -10.79
N LEU A 193 13.77 26.11 -10.41
CA LEU A 193 13.01 26.33 -9.19
C LEU A 193 13.56 25.44 -8.08
N PHE A 194 13.78 24.16 -8.38
CA PHE A 194 14.30 23.20 -7.41
C PHE A 194 15.40 22.36 -8.02
N SER A 195 16.39 21.96 -7.22
CA SER A 195 17.43 21.01 -7.61
C SER A 195 17.71 20.02 -6.48
N ASN A 196 18.32 18.89 -6.84
CA ASN A 196 18.76 17.85 -5.90
C ASN A 196 17.65 17.41 -4.93
N VAL A 197 16.44 17.22 -5.47
CA VAL A 197 15.32 16.73 -4.67
C VAL A 197 15.52 15.25 -4.44
N LEU A 198 15.60 14.86 -3.17
CA LEU A 198 15.68 13.48 -2.73
C LEU A 198 14.74 13.33 -1.53
N LEU A 199 13.93 12.28 -1.51
CA LEU A 199 13.20 11.82 -0.34
C LEU A 199 13.41 10.32 -0.24
N GLN A 200 13.92 9.86 0.89
CA GLN A 200 14.09 8.45 1.23
C GLN A 200 13.27 8.14 2.47
N GLY A 201 12.63 6.99 2.47
CA GLY A 201 11.67 6.67 3.49
C GLY A 201 11.15 5.25 3.46
N TYR A 202 10.11 5.05 4.24
CA TYR A 202 9.37 3.81 4.35
C TYR A 202 7.89 4.04 4.14
N VAL A 203 7.25 3.11 3.46
CA VAL A 203 5.80 3.07 3.28
C VAL A 203 5.24 2.17 4.37
N GLY A 204 4.40 2.73 5.24
CA GLY A 204 3.58 1.96 6.16
C GLY A 204 2.32 1.44 5.49
N PRO A 205 1.38 0.87 6.27
CA PRO A 205 0.09 0.44 5.76
C PRO A 205 -0.59 1.51 4.91
N THR A 206 -1.04 1.11 3.74
CA THR A 206 -1.81 2.00 2.87
C THR A 206 -3.06 1.27 2.38
N ASP A 207 -4.22 1.83 2.69
CA ASP A 207 -5.51 1.27 2.39
C ASP A 207 -6.27 2.15 1.39
N LEU A 208 -6.84 1.49 0.39
CA LEU A 208 -7.84 2.09 -0.49
C LEU A 208 -9.15 1.31 -0.35
N VAL A 209 -10.21 1.97 0.09
CA VAL A 209 -11.50 1.33 0.29
C VAL A 209 -12.55 1.99 -0.59
N ILE A 210 -13.24 1.21 -1.40
CA ILE A 210 -14.43 1.66 -2.13
C ILE A 210 -15.66 1.17 -1.37
N ARG A 211 -16.33 2.10 -0.69
CA ARG A 211 -17.58 1.85 0.01
C ARG A 211 -18.75 1.85 -0.96
N ASN A 212 -19.61 0.85 -0.84
CA ASN A 212 -20.93 0.82 -1.45
C ASN A 212 -21.98 1.17 -0.38
N GLY A 213 -22.20 2.48 -0.19
CA GLY A 213 -23.21 2.99 0.74
C GLY A 213 -24.61 3.08 0.13
N GLY A 214 -24.84 2.55 -1.08
CA GLY A 214 -26.11 2.67 -1.79
C GLY A 214 -26.55 4.12 -1.94
N THR A 215 -27.78 4.43 -1.48
CA THR A 215 -28.37 5.78 -1.51
C THR A 215 -28.18 6.56 -0.21
N SER A 216 -27.37 6.06 0.73
CA SER A 216 -27.13 6.75 1.99
C SER A 216 -26.36 8.06 1.75
N THR A 217 -26.59 9.03 2.62
CA THR A 217 -25.89 10.31 2.61
C THR A 217 -25.57 10.73 4.05
N ARG A 218 -24.51 11.51 4.23
CA ARG A 218 -24.20 12.18 5.50
C ARG A 218 -23.94 13.66 5.29
N THR A 219 -24.15 14.46 6.34
CA THR A 219 -23.83 15.89 6.34
C THR A 219 -22.50 16.11 7.04
N LEU A 220 -21.59 16.84 6.40
CA LEU A 220 -20.28 17.23 6.93
C LEU A 220 -20.41 18.44 7.87
N ALA A 221 -19.36 18.71 8.65
CA ALA A 221 -19.32 19.84 9.58
C ALA A 221 -19.54 21.21 8.90
N ASN A 222 -19.10 21.36 7.65
CA ASN A 222 -19.31 22.57 6.85
C ASN A 222 -20.71 22.65 6.19
N GLY A 223 -21.60 21.71 6.48
CA GLY A 223 -22.97 21.64 5.98
C GLY A 223 -23.13 20.91 4.64
N ASN A 224 -22.04 20.56 3.93
CA ASN A 224 -22.15 19.82 2.67
C ASN A 224 -22.79 18.44 2.91
N THR A 225 -23.61 17.98 1.98
CA THR A 225 -24.13 16.60 2.00
C THR A 225 -23.31 15.75 1.07
N VAL A 226 -22.81 14.61 1.53
CA VAL A 226 -22.00 13.67 0.75
C VAL A 226 -22.64 12.28 0.70
N SER A 227 -22.42 11.57 -0.40
CA SER A 227 -22.82 10.17 -0.59
C SER A 227 -22.06 9.25 0.36
N GLY A 228 -22.75 8.22 0.88
CA GLY A 228 -22.12 7.14 1.64
C GLY A 228 -21.42 6.10 0.76
N SER A 229 -21.62 6.15 -0.56
CA SER A 229 -20.73 5.48 -1.51
C SER A 229 -19.53 6.38 -1.77
N GLU A 230 -18.36 5.96 -1.29
CA GLU A 230 -17.15 6.79 -1.21
C GLU A 230 -15.88 5.97 -1.45
N LEU A 231 -14.88 6.62 -2.05
CA LEU A 231 -13.50 6.15 -2.08
C LEU A 231 -12.78 6.71 -0.85
N GLN A 232 -12.14 5.87 -0.07
CA GLN A 232 -11.37 6.25 1.11
C GLN A 232 -9.91 5.88 0.88
N LEU A 233 -9.00 6.82 1.13
CA LEU A 233 -7.57 6.59 1.19
C LEU A 233 -7.09 6.82 2.62
N ASN A 234 -6.29 5.89 3.14
CA ASN A 234 -5.56 6.03 4.38
C ASN A 234 -4.13 5.53 4.14
N THR A 235 -3.11 6.30 4.49
CA THR A 235 -1.72 5.91 4.30
C THR A 235 -0.88 6.41 5.45
N HIS A 236 0.10 5.58 5.82
CA HIS A 236 1.18 5.93 6.73
C HIS A 236 2.50 5.85 5.99
N PHE A 237 3.39 6.78 6.30
CA PHE A 237 4.74 6.78 5.73
C PHE A 237 5.70 7.55 6.64
N GLU A 238 6.99 7.34 6.40
CA GLU A 238 8.05 8.11 7.02
C GLU A 238 9.05 8.56 5.98
N ILE A 239 9.53 9.79 6.08
CA ILE A 239 10.76 10.25 5.43
C ILE A 239 11.86 10.30 6.48
N THR A 240 12.92 9.53 6.29
CA THR A 240 14.06 9.46 7.21
C THR A 240 15.22 10.34 6.75
N ASN A 241 15.30 10.61 5.44
CA ASN A 241 16.28 11.49 4.85
C ASN A 241 15.72 12.15 3.59
N GLY A 242 15.77 13.48 3.57
CA GLY A 242 15.43 14.24 2.37
C GLY A 242 16.36 15.43 2.17
N SER A 243 16.52 15.81 0.91
CA SER A 243 17.21 17.03 0.55
C SER A 243 16.47 17.76 -0.55
N LEU A 244 16.56 19.08 -0.55
CA LEU A 244 16.05 19.92 -1.64
C LEU A 244 16.77 21.26 -1.59
N ASN A 245 17.15 21.75 -2.76
CA ASN A 245 17.57 23.14 -2.94
C ASN A 245 16.46 23.90 -3.65
N TRP A 246 15.99 24.98 -3.05
CA TRP A 246 15.26 26.02 -3.75
C TRP A 246 16.26 26.97 -4.40
N GLU A 247 16.28 26.97 -5.72
CA GLU A 247 17.14 27.84 -6.50
C GLU A 247 16.52 29.24 -6.58
N ALA A 248 17.32 30.27 -6.33
CA ALA A 248 16.90 31.64 -6.54
C ALA A 248 16.83 31.91 -8.05
N ALA A 249 15.64 32.25 -8.56
CA ALA A 249 15.52 32.87 -9.87
C ALA A 249 15.95 34.35 -9.72
N ASP A 250 16.71 34.87 -10.69
CA ASP A 250 17.04 36.30 -10.78
C ASP A 250 15.75 37.14 -10.86
N LEU A 251 15.18 37.51 -9.70
CA LEU A 251 14.02 38.38 -9.61
C LEU A 251 14.41 39.65 -8.84
N ILE A 252 14.36 40.75 -9.58
CA ILE A 252 14.78 42.14 -9.32
C ILE A 252 14.01 42.85 -8.18
N LEU A 253 13.52 42.12 -7.17
CA LEU A 253 12.92 42.74 -6.00
C LEU A 253 13.93 42.76 -4.84
N ILE A 254 13.96 43.89 -4.15
CA ILE A 254 14.88 44.33 -3.06
C ILE A 254 15.10 43.29 -1.92
N PHE A 255 14.34 42.21 -1.90
CA PHE A 255 14.57 41.01 -1.10
C PHE A 255 14.77 39.82 -2.04
N ASN A 256 16.01 39.57 -2.43
CA ASN A 256 16.38 38.31 -3.07
C ASN A 256 16.19 37.23 -2.00
N PHE A 257 15.05 36.51 -2.00
CA PHE A 257 14.85 35.39 -1.09
C PHE A 257 15.91 34.35 -1.48
N ALA A 258 16.88 34.16 -0.58
CA ALA A 258 18.11 33.46 -0.87
C ALA A 258 17.84 32.01 -1.28
N ALA A 259 18.76 31.45 -2.07
CA ALA A 259 18.84 30.01 -2.31
C ALA A 259 18.67 29.24 -0.99
N VAL A 260 17.55 28.54 -0.81
CA VAL A 260 17.26 27.80 0.42
C VAL A 260 17.70 26.36 0.23
N GLY A 261 18.46 25.83 1.18
CA GLY A 261 18.84 24.42 1.19
C GLY A 261 18.22 23.71 2.40
N ILE A 262 17.62 22.55 2.18
CA ILE A 262 17.20 21.64 3.26
C ILE A 262 18.02 20.37 3.11
N GLU A 263 18.67 19.94 4.19
CA GLU A 263 19.45 18.70 4.24
C GLU A 263 19.03 17.87 5.47
N GLY A 264 18.83 16.57 5.25
CA GLY A 264 18.38 15.65 6.28
C GLY A 264 16.93 15.86 6.71
N LEU A 265 16.05 16.31 5.79
CA LEU A 265 14.62 16.42 6.04
C LEU A 265 14.06 15.10 6.57
N GLN A 266 13.30 15.19 7.65
CA GLN A 266 12.56 14.07 8.21
C GLN A 266 11.09 14.43 8.34
N ILE A 267 10.22 13.48 8.01
CA ILE A 267 8.78 13.60 8.14
C ILE A 267 8.31 12.34 8.86
N HIS A 268 7.79 12.49 10.07
CA HIS A 268 7.41 11.40 10.96
C HIS A 268 6.27 11.87 11.87
N ASN A 269 5.93 11.18 12.96
CA ASN A 269 4.94 11.64 13.94
C ASN A 269 5.24 11.09 15.35
N ARG A 270 6.34 11.55 15.95
CA ARG A 270 6.95 10.97 17.17
C ARG A 270 6.93 11.92 18.37
N ARG A 271 6.51 13.16 18.18
CA ARG A 271 6.50 14.19 19.22
C ARG A 271 5.15 14.89 19.22
N GLY A 272 4.86 15.52 20.35
CA GLY A 272 3.59 16.20 20.53
C GLY A 272 2.53 15.24 21.06
N ASN A 273 1.27 15.54 20.75
CA ASN A 273 0.12 14.87 21.39
C ASN A 273 -0.66 13.95 20.43
N ASP A 274 -0.36 13.94 19.14
CA ASP A 274 -1.09 13.18 18.13
C ASP A 274 -0.33 11.97 17.58
N THR A 275 0.53 11.35 18.40
CA THR A 275 1.41 10.24 17.99
C THR A 275 0.76 8.85 18.09
N LEU A 276 -0.28 8.70 18.91
CA LEU A 276 -0.88 7.39 19.23
C LEU A 276 -1.55 6.75 18.01
N GLY A 277 -1.29 5.46 17.78
CA GLY A 277 -1.87 4.67 16.69
C GLY A 277 -1.19 4.91 15.33
N HIS A 278 -0.09 5.68 15.32
CA HIS A 278 0.65 6.02 14.10
C HIS A 278 2.05 5.38 14.04
N PHE A 279 2.53 4.74 15.10
CA PHE A 279 3.85 4.08 15.15
C PHE A 279 5.00 5.01 14.75
N GLY A 280 4.88 6.28 15.12
CA GLY A 280 5.85 7.29 14.75
C GLY A 280 5.85 7.71 13.28
N MET A 281 4.93 7.21 12.45
CA MET A 281 4.82 7.57 11.03
C MET A 281 3.90 8.78 10.82
N ALA A 282 4.20 9.58 9.80
CA ALA A 282 3.25 10.56 9.29
C ALA A 282 2.04 9.83 8.66
N SER A 283 0.89 10.49 8.63
CA SER A 283 -0.31 9.90 8.04
C SER A 283 -1.07 10.89 7.18
N ALA A 284 -1.74 10.35 6.16
CA ALA A 284 -2.64 11.09 5.30
C ALA A 284 -3.93 10.31 5.07
N THR A 285 -5.07 10.99 5.18
CA THR A 285 -6.37 10.42 4.85
C THR A 285 -7.15 11.36 3.94
N ALA A 286 -7.98 10.79 3.07
CA ALA A 286 -8.92 11.55 2.25
C ALA A 286 -10.11 10.68 1.85
N LYS A 287 -11.28 11.29 1.72
CA LYS A 287 -12.48 10.65 1.17
C LYS A 287 -13.01 11.40 -0.02
N LEU A 288 -13.39 10.65 -1.05
CA LEU A 288 -13.91 11.17 -2.30
C LEU A 288 -15.30 10.57 -2.55
N SER A 289 -16.30 11.43 -2.76
CA SER A 289 -17.65 10.97 -3.11
C SER A 289 -18.43 12.05 -3.83
N LYS A 290 -19.60 11.70 -4.38
CA LYS A 290 -20.57 12.70 -4.83
C LYS A 290 -21.00 13.53 -3.62
N GLY A 291 -21.05 14.85 -3.77
CA GLY A 291 -21.60 15.73 -2.75
C GLY A 291 -22.38 16.91 -3.30
N THR A 292 -23.10 17.59 -2.40
CA THR A 292 -23.86 18.82 -2.65
C THR A 292 -23.34 19.91 -1.73
N SER A 293 -22.94 21.04 -2.30
CA SER A 293 -22.42 22.19 -1.55
C SER A 293 -23.54 22.88 -0.77
N ALA A 294 -23.36 23.12 0.52
CA ALA A 294 -24.32 23.89 1.32
C ALA A 294 -24.41 25.36 0.88
N GLY A 295 -23.28 25.95 0.46
CA GLY A 295 -23.21 27.35 0.08
C GLY A 295 -23.81 27.66 -1.29
N SER A 296 -23.65 26.74 -2.26
CA SER A 296 -24.10 26.96 -3.65
C SER A 296 -25.28 26.10 -4.08
N GLY A 297 -25.60 25.03 -3.35
CA GLY A 297 -26.58 24.02 -3.76
C GLY A 297 -26.16 23.16 -4.96
N LYS A 298 -24.95 23.36 -5.51
CA LYS A 298 -24.45 22.60 -6.66
C LYS A 298 -23.97 21.21 -6.24
N GLU A 299 -24.24 20.23 -7.08
CA GLU A 299 -23.67 18.88 -6.99
C GLU A 299 -22.28 18.83 -7.62
N GLY A 300 -21.39 18.03 -7.06
CA GLY A 300 -20.02 17.88 -7.55
C GLY A 300 -19.26 16.72 -6.91
N LEU A 301 -17.96 16.66 -7.17
CA LEU A 301 -17.03 15.78 -6.47
C LEU A 301 -16.61 16.45 -5.16
N SER A 302 -16.90 15.80 -4.05
CA SER A 302 -16.47 16.20 -2.71
C SER A 302 -15.21 15.45 -2.33
N VAL A 303 -14.12 16.18 -2.09
CA VAL A 303 -12.92 15.67 -1.40
C VAL A 303 -13.00 16.17 0.04
N HIS A 304 -13.09 15.28 1.01
CA HIS A 304 -13.46 15.63 2.37
C HIS A 304 -12.88 14.66 3.39
N ASP A 305 -13.03 14.99 4.68
CA ASP A 305 -12.29 14.37 5.77
C ASP A 305 -10.79 14.27 5.42
N VAL A 306 -10.25 15.32 4.79
CA VAL A 306 -8.84 15.34 4.43
C VAL A 306 -8.05 15.67 5.68
N GLU A 307 -7.17 14.74 6.04
CA GLU A 307 -6.26 14.89 7.16
C GLU A 307 -4.84 14.60 6.71
N PHE A 308 -3.89 15.41 7.16
CA PHE A 308 -2.46 15.11 7.12
C PHE A 308 -1.88 15.43 8.49
N ARG A 309 -1.12 14.51 9.07
CA ARG A 309 -0.45 14.69 10.36
C ARG A 309 1.02 14.30 10.26
N ALA A 310 1.89 15.19 10.72
CA ALA A 310 3.31 14.94 10.83
C ALA A 310 4.02 15.88 11.81
N ASP A 311 5.13 15.43 12.34
CA ASP A 311 6.31 16.21 12.65
C ASP A 311 7.14 16.43 11.36
N ILE A 312 7.71 17.63 11.20
CA ILE A 312 8.66 17.92 10.12
C ILE A 312 9.94 18.46 10.75
N ASP A 313 11.04 17.75 10.56
CA ASP A 313 12.36 18.16 11.03
C ASP A 313 13.27 18.50 9.85
N MET A 314 13.88 19.69 9.91
CA MET A 314 14.91 20.15 8.99
C MET A 314 16.16 20.42 9.82
N PRO A 315 17.02 19.41 10.08
CA PRO A 315 18.21 19.54 10.90
C PRO A 315 19.18 20.59 10.39
N VAL A 316 19.25 20.75 9.06
CA VAL A 316 20.05 21.77 8.38
C VAL A 316 19.14 22.55 7.45
N PHE A 317 18.87 23.81 7.82
CA PHE A 317 18.18 24.78 6.99
C PHE A 317 19.16 25.88 6.60
N ARG A 318 19.37 26.07 5.30
CA ARG A 318 20.36 26.99 4.73
C ARG A 318 19.70 28.15 4.01
N ILE A 319 20.34 29.31 4.08
CA ILE A 319 19.97 30.52 3.35
C ILE A 319 21.27 31.02 2.70
N GLY A 320 21.39 30.82 1.38
CA GLY A 320 22.65 30.96 0.67
C GLY A 320 23.63 29.83 1.05
N PRO A 321 24.94 30.10 1.21
CA PRO A 321 25.90 29.06 1.53
C PRO A 321 25.80 28.59 2.99
N ASP A 322 25.30 29.42 3.90
CA ASP A 322 25.36 29.19 5.34
C ASP A 322 24.10 28.52 5.89
N SER A 323 24.30 27.63 6.86
CA SER A 323 23.20 27.10 7.68
C SER A 323 22.77 28.12 8.72
N ILE A 324 21.47 28.28 8.90
CA ILE A 324 20.87 29.05 10.00
C ILE A 324 20.48 28.15 11.19
N GLY A 325 20.88 26.88 11.15
CA GLY A 325 20.54 25.88 12.18
C GLY A 325 19.43 24.96 11.72
N SER A 326 18.59 24.54 12.67
CA SER A 326 17.48 23.62 12.43
C SER A 326 16.14 24.32 12.53
N VAL A 327 15.17 23.83 11.75
CA VAL A 327 13.76 24.22 11.80
C VAL A 327 12.95 22.96 12.08
N ARG A 328 11.96 23.08 12.96
CA ARG A 328 11.11 21.94 13.35
C ARG A 328 9.66 22.38 13.44
N PHE A 329 8.77 21.53 12.95
CA PHE A 329 7.34 21.60 13.17
C PHE A 329 6.93 20.37 13.97
N THR A 330 6.15 20.59 15.02
CA THR A 330 5.57 19.53 15.86
C THR A 330 4.06 19.67 15.83
N ASP A 331 3.37 18.53 15.75
CA ASP A 331 1.92 18.45 15.54
C ASP A 331 1.48 19.25 14.28
N PHE A 332 2.24 19.19 13.17
CA PHE A 332 1.80 19.80 11.92
C PHE A 332 0.62 19.02 11.37
N ALA A 333 -0.56 19.62 11.46
CA ALA A 333 -1.79 19.00 11.04
C ALA A 333 -2.54 19.86 10.03
N ILE A 334 -2.99 19.23 8.95
CA ILE A 334 -4.06 19.73 8.10
C ILE A 334 -5.28 18.91 8.49
N THR A 335 -6.32 19.54 9.03
CA THR A 335 -7.56 18.88 9.46
C THR A 335 -8.78 19.58 8.86
N ASP A 336 -9.94 18.95 8.98
CA ASP A 336 -11.25 19.54 8.63
C ASP A 336 -11.32 20.11 7.21
N THR A 337 -10.47 19.59 6.31
CA THR A 337 -10.37 20.12 4.96
C THR A 337 -11.41 19.45 4.08
N THR A 338 -12.21 20.29 3.40
CA THR A 338 -13.20 19.86 2.43
C THR A 338 -13.13 20.75 1.19
N MET A 339 -13.04 20.12 0.03
CA MET A 339 -13.09 20.74 -1.28
C MET A 339 -14.30 20.21 -2.06
N MET A 340 -15.05 21.10 -2.69
CA MET A 340 -16.12 20.72 -3.62
C MET A 340 -15.74 21.18 -5.02
N VAL A 341 -15.66 20.24 -5.95
CA VAL A 341 -15.37 20.51 -7.37
C VAL A 341 -16.64 20.29 -8.19
N TYR A 342 -17.13 21.36 -8.83
CA TYR A 342 -18.29 21.32 -9.71
C TYR A 342 -18.06 22.19 -10.95
N GLY A 343 -18.76 21.86 -12.03
CA GLY A 343 -18.75 22.66 -13.27
C GLY A 343 -19.38 24.04 -13.08
N HIS A 344 -18.91 25.01 -13.88
CA HIS A 344 -19.54 26.32 -13.97
C HIS A 344 -20.88 26.23 -14.70
#